data_AF-A0A3N0CV38-F1
#
_entry.id   AF-A0A3N0CV38-F1
#
_cell.length_a   1.000
_cell.length_b   1.000
_cell.length_c   1.000
_cell.angle_alpha   90.00
_cell.angle_beta   90.00
_cell.angle_gamma   90.00
#
_symmetry.space_group_name_H-M   'P 1'
#
loop_
_entity.id
_entity.type
_entity.pdbx_description
1 polymer ?
#
loop_
_entity_poly.entity_id
_entity_poly.type
_entity_poly.pdbx_seq_one_letter_code
_entity_poly.pdbx_strand_id
1 'polypeptide(L)'
;DRATDVPGGEFPDPLSPFHAISQEWDKDGLCALCEVANPDFSIDADPDNFASLNATVGIAGGVWQDLIFPFGGLNGDVVEVELGIGGGLADFSLLGGLTLESFNGTVANGDGISLSEPINIKLVPGTTDRYIASFIAGADFDRVRVKFAAIASALTNIRIHGARLRYGMPEVSGNLVEPGTAANLQ
;
A
#
# COMPACT_ATOMS: atom_id res chain seq x y z
N ASP A 1 5.51 7.21 24.19
CA ASP A 1 4.18 6.98 23.61
C ASP A 1 4.38 6.76 22.12
N ARG A 2 4.22 5.53 21.65
CA ARG A 2 4.54 5.14 20.27
C ARG A 2 3.47 5.61 19.26
N ALA A 3 2.44 6.30 19.76
CA ALA A 3 1.38 6.93 19.00
C ALA A 3 1.61 8.43 18.72
N THR A 4 2.75 8.99 19.14
CA THR A 4 3.08 10.42 18.93
C THR A 4 4.42 10.64 18.21
N ASP A 5 4.86 9.72 17.36
CA ASP A 5 5.76 10.10 16.26
C ASP A 5 4.97 11.01 15.31
N VAL A 6 4.99 12.30 15.67
CA VAL A 6 4.57 13.52 14.96
C VAL A 6 3.30 13.44 14.08
N PRO A 7 2.18 14.00 14.54
CA PRO A 7 1.13 14.53 13.67
C PRO A 7 1.72 15.72 12.88
N GLY A 8 2.10 15.51 11.61
CA GLY A 8 2.60 16.59 10.74
C GLY A 8 3.73 16.24 9.75
N GLY A 9 4.20 14.99 9.65
CA GLY A 9 4.99 14.54 8.50
C GLY A 9 4.05 14.19 7.36
N GLU A 10 4.05 14.97 6.28
CA GLU A 10 3.32 14.68 5.05
C GLU A 10 3.66 13.26 4.60
N PHE A 11 2.66 12.38 4.48
CA PHE A 11 2.85 11.12 3.77
C PHE A 11 2.82 11.47 2.27
N PRO A 12 3.73 10.93 1.44
CA PRO A 12 4.88 10.08 1.80
C PRO A 12 5.95 10.88 2.56
N ASP A 13 6.43 10.39 3.71
CA ASP A 13 7.60 10.96 4.40
C ASP A 13 8.82 10.12 4.02
N PRO A 14 9.64 10.57 3.06
CA PRO A 14 10.74 9.77 2.53
C PRO A 14 11.94 9.68 3.47
N LEU A 15 11.97 10.48 4.54
CA LEU A 15 13.00 10.38 5.58
C LEU A 15 12.63 9.36 6.67
N SER A 16 11.41 8.82 6.63
CA SER A 16 10.98 7.77 7.53
C SER A 16 11.79 6.49 7.31
N PRO A 17 12.33 5.86 8.37
CA PRO A 17 12.99 4.56 8.25
C PRO A 17 12.03 3.43 7.84
N PHE A 18 10.73 3.71 7.77
CA PHE A 18 9.68 2.78 7.37
C PHE A 18 9.21 3.00 5.94
N HIS A 19 9.78 3.96 5.22
CA HIS A 19 9.49 4.20 3.80
C HIS A 19 10.14 3.11 2.93
N ALA A 20 9.51 2.77 1.81
CA ALA A 20 10.12 1.88 0.83
C ALA A 20 11.32 2.55 0.16
N ILE A 21 12.47 1.87 0.07
CA ILE A 21 13.72 2.46 -0.44
C ILE A 21 14.24 1.78 -1.72
N SER A 22 13.52 0.77 -2.19
CA SER A 22 13.86 0.02 -3.39
C SER A 22 12.58 -0.40 -4.09
N GLN A 23 12.67 -0.61 -5.39
CA GLN A 23 11.53 -0.99 -6.21
C GLN A 23 11.94 -2.01 -7.26
N GLU A 24 10.99 -2.87 -7.60
CA GLU A 24 11.04 -3.75 -8.77
C GLU A 24 9.73 -3.59 -9.52
N TRP A 25 9.72 -3.69 -10.84
CA TRP A 25 8.48 -3.67 -11.62
C TRP A 25 8.54 -4.68 -12.76
N ASP A 26 7.38 -5.21 -13.15
CA ASP A 26 7.21 -6.05 -14.32
C ASP A 26 5.73 -5.99 -14.77
N LYS A 27 5.42 -6.77 -15.79
CA LYS A 27 4.08 -6.85 -16.38
C LYS A 27 3.76 -8.27 -16.77
N ASP A 28 2.47 -8.57 -16.75
CA ASP A 28 1.98 -9.82 -17.32
C ASP A 28 2.31 -9.84 -18.83
N GLY A 29 2.90 -10.93 -19.31
CA GLY A 29 3.47 -11.01 -20.67
C GLY A 29 2.49 -10.74 -21.82
N LEU A 30 1.18 -10.86 -21.55
CA LEU A 30 0.14 -10.52 -22.51
C LEU A 30 -0.06 -9.00 -22.66
N CYS A 31 0.30 -8.20 -21.65
CA CYS A 31 0.20 -6.75 -21.68
C CYS A 31 1.46 -6.13 -22.29
N ALA A 32 1.60 -6.26 -23.61
CA ALA A 32 2.74 -5.74 -24.35
C ALA A 32 2.95 -4.23 -24.16
N LEU A 33 1.85 -3.47 -24.05
CA LEU A 33 1.81 -2.02 -23.88
C LEU A 33 1.74 -1.55 -22.42
N CYS A 34 1.78 -2.48 -21.45
CA CYS A 34 1.90 -2.10 -20.05
C CYS A 34 3.32 -1.61 -19.75
N GLU A 35 3.44 -0.62 -18.87
CA GLU A 35 4.72 -0.13 -18.39
C GLU A 35 4.58 0.56 -17.03
N VAL A 36 5.68 0.63 -16.29
CA VAL A 36 5.84 1.56 -15.17
C VAL A 36 6.81 2.66 -15.60
N ALA A 37 6.30 3.88 -15.70
CA ALA A 37 7.12 5.05 -16.01
C ALA A 37 7.68 5.68 -14.73
N ASN A 38 8.96 6.06 -14.78
CA ASN A 38 9.71 6.65 -13.66
C ASN A 38 9.58 5.86 -12.33
N PRO A 39 9.86 4.55 -12.33
CA PRO A 39 9.59 3.71 -11.17
C PRO A 39 10.37 4.15 -9.91
N ASP A 40 11.54 4.76 -10.08
CA ASP A 40 12.35 5.25 -8.94
C ASP A 40 11.72 6.46 -8.22
N PHE A 41 10.75 7.14 -8.82
CA PHE A 41 10.08 8.29 -8.21
C PHE A 41 9.13 7.90 -7.06
N SER A 42 8.77 6.63 -6.93
CA SER A 42 7.96 6.17 -5.78
C SER A 42 8.78 5.78 -4.55
N ILE A 43 10.11 5.93 -4.61
CA ILE A 43 11.06 5.61 -3.53
C ILE A 43 12.08 6.74 -3.31
N ASP A 44 11.85 7.91 -3.92
CA ASP A 44 12.76 9.05 -3.84
C ASP A 44 12.44 9.94 -2.62
N ALA A 45 13.15 11.07 -2.52
CA ALA A 45 13.00 12.02 -1.42
C ALA A 45 11.99 13.15 -1.66
N ASP A 46 11.30 13.15 -2.81
CA ASP A 46 10.39 14.21 -3.22
C ASP A 46 8.93 13.69 -3.20
N PRO A 47 8.11 14.09 -2.21
CA PRO A 47 6.74 13.60 -2.07
C PRO A 47 5.81 13.98 -3.24
N ASP A 48 6.25 14.90 -4.12
CA ASP A 48 5.49 15.29 -5.31
C ASP A 48 5.79 14.43 -6.54
N ASN A 49 6.91 13.71 -6.54
CA ASN A 49 7.25 12.77 -7.59
C ASN A 49 6.37 11.52 -7.50
N PHE A 50 6.23 10.83 -8.63
CA PHE A 50 5.46 9.60 -8.71
C PHE A 50 5.94 8.66 -9.82
N ALA A 51 5.83 7.36 -9.55
CA ALA A 51 5.83 6.35 -10.59
C ALA A 51 4.43 6.26 -11.23
N SER A 52 4.34 5.95 -12.53
CA SER A 52 3.06 5.83 -13.24
C SER A 52 2.87 4.43 -13.80
N LEU A 53 1.85 3.72 -13.32
CA LEU A 53 1.43 2.42 -13.82
C LEU A 53 0.47 2.63 -14.98
N ASN A 54 0.92 2.28 -16.19
CA ASN A 54 0.14 2.38 -17.41
C ASN A 54 -0.31 0.97 -17.82
N ALA A 55 -1.62 0.73 -17.90
CA ALA A 55 -2.16 -0.55 -18.34
C ALA A 55 -3.13 -0.37 -19.51
N THR A 56 -3.10 -1.33 -20.44
CA THR A 56 -3.99 -1.34 -21.61
C THR A 56 -5.18 -2.27 -21.36
N VAL A 57 -6.36 -1.81 -21.76
CA VAL A 57 -7.64 -2.50 -21.57
C VAL A 57 -7.77 -3.73 -22.45
N GLY A 58 -8.54 -4.72 -21.98
CA GLY A 58 -8.98 -5.85 -22.80
C GLY A 58 -7.94 -6.95 -22.94
N ILE A 59 -6.85 -6.85 -22.18
CA ILE A 59 -5.82 -7.86 -22.06
C ILE A 59 -5.91 -8.47 -20.66
N ALA A 60 -5.90 -9.79 -20.58
CA ALA A 60 -5.78 -10.49 -19.30
C ALA A 60 -4.39 -10.23 -18.70
N GLY A 61 -4.36 -9.79 -17.45
CA GLY A 61 -3.15 -9.37 -16.75
C GLY A 61 -3.07 -7.86 -16.56
N GLY A 62 -1.91 -7.38 -16.13
CA GLY A 62 -1.68 -5.98 -15.84
C GLY A 62 -0.20 -5.68 -15.65
N VAL A 63 0.05 -4.53 -15.04
CA VAL A 63 1.37 -4.09 -14.62
C VAL A 63 1.42 -4.10 -13.10
N TRP A 64 2.58 -4.33 -12.53
CA TRP A 64 2.77 -4.14 -11.10
C TRP A 64 4.08 -3.43 -10.80
N GLN A 65 4.15 -2.85 -9.60
CA GLN A 65 5.37 -2.37 -9.00
C GLN A 65 5.44 -2.88 -7.55
N ASP A 66 6.57 -3.48 -7.19
CA ASP A 66 6.93 -3.85 -5.84
C ASP A 66 7.68 -2.68 -5.19
N LEU A 67 7.23 -2.29 -4.00
CA LEU A 67 7.89 -1.30 -3.14
C LEU A 67 8.48 -2.05 -1.95
N ILE A 68 9.81 -2.05 -1.86
CA ILE A 68 10.58 -2.89 -0.94
C ILE A 68 11.04 -2.04 0.24
N PHE A 69 10.73 -2.52 1.45
CA PHE A 69 11.06 -1.85 2.68
C PHE A 69 12.49 -2.19 3.14
N PRO A 70 13.21 -1.25 3.78
CA PRO A 70 14.54 -1.50 4.32
C PRO A 70 14.53 -2.53 5.46
N PHE A 71 13.40 -2.63 6.15
CA PHE A 71 13.13 -3.60 7.21
C PHE A 71 11.82 -4.31 6.89
N GLY A 72 11.82 -5.64 6.95
CA GLY A 72 10.61 -6.42 6.77
C GLY A 72 9.58 -6.12 7.87
N GLY A 73 8.30 -6.21 7.50
CA GLY A 73 7.18 -6.18 8.43
C GLY A 73 6.79 -7.58 8.91
N LEU A 74 6.00 -7.62 9.96
CA LEU A 74 5.46 -8.84 10.54
C LEU A 74 3.97 -8.99 10.24
N ASN A 75 3.45 -10.20 10.44
CA ASN A 75 2.00 -10.43 10.46
C ASN A 75 1.28 -9.43 11.39
N GLY A 76 0.22 -8.80 10.88
CA GLY A 76 -0.58 -7.82 11.60
C GLY A 76 -0.08 -6.37 11.46
N ASP A 77 1.09 -6.15 10.85
CA ASP A 77 1.52 -4.81 10.49
C ASP A 77 0.66 -4.23 9.36
N VAL A 78 0.52 -2.90 9.35
CA VAL A 78 -0.26 -2.16 8.36
C VAL A 78 0.69 -1.61 7.29
N VAL A 79 0.34 -1.80 6.04
CA VAL A 79 0.99 -1.12 4.92
C VAL A 79 0.10 0.01 4.44
N GLU A 80 0.70 1.17 4.21
CA GLU A 80 0.04 2.31 3.59
C GLU A 80 0.74 2.69 2.29
N VAL A 81 -0.03 2.94 1.24
CA VAL A 81 0.44 3.33 -0.09
C VAL A 81 -0.25 4.62 -0.52
N GLU A 82 0.52 5.61 -0.94
CA GLU A 82 -0.04 6.84 -1.51
C GLU A 82 -0.19 6.72 -3.02
N LEU A 83 -1.41 6.96 -3.48
CA LEU A 83 -1.83 6.75 -4.85
C LEU A 83 -2.43 8.03 -5.40
N GLY A 84 -2.01 8.43 -6.60
CA GLY A 84 -2.63 9.49 -7.37
C GLY A 84 -3.56 8.92 -8.44
N ILE A 85 -4.85 9.28 -8.39
CA ILE A 85 -5.87 8.85 -9.35
C ILE A 85 -6.33 10.09 -10.12
N GLY A 86 -5.93 10.21 -11.38
CA GLY A 86 -6.38 11.35 -12.20
C GLY A 86 -7.86 11.23 -12.58
N GLY A 87 -8.57 12.37 -12.62
CA GLY A 87 -9.90 12.51 -13.28
C GLY A 87 -11.13 12.74 -12.36
N GLY A 88 -10.98 12.60 -11.04
CA GLY A 88 -12.03 12.90 -10.04
C GLY A 88 -12.88 11.69 -9.63
N LEU A 89 -14.08 11.92 -9.09
CA LEU A 89 -14.94 10.86 -8.52
C LEU A 89 -15.40 9.79 -9.54
N ALA A 90 -15.31 10.05 -10.84
CA ALA A 90 -15.66 9.08 -11.89
C ALA A 90 -14.66 7.90 -11.97
N ASP A 91 -13.46 8.08 -11.41
CA ASP A 91 -12.35 7.15 -11.47
C ASP A 91 -12.30 6.14 -10.32
N PHE A 92 -13.29 6.14 -9.42
CA PHE A 92 -13.43 5.06 -8.45
C PHE A 92 -13.72 3.71 -9.14
N SER A 93 -14.26 3.73 -10.36
CA SER A 93 -14.35 2.53 -11.18
C SER A 93 -12.97 1.97 -11.57
N LEU A 94 -11.92 2.79 -11.62
CA LEU A 94 -10.54 2.36 -11.89
C LEU A 94 -9.90 1.67 -10.70
N LEU A 95 -10.31 2.03 -9.48
CA LEU A 95 -9.83 1.40 -8.26
C LEU A 95 -10.14 -0.10 -8.18
N GLY A 96 -11.21 -0.55 -8.84
CA GLY A 96 -11.51 -1.98 -8.94
C GLY A 96 -10.42 -2.78 -9.68
N GLY A 97 -9.61 -2.11 -10.50
CA GLY A 97 -8.45 -2.69 -11.17
C GLY A 97 -7.17 -2.66 -10.34
N LEU A 98 -7.17 -2.00 -9.18
CA LEU A 98 -6.00 -1.81 -8.33
C LEU A 98 -6.04 -2.81 -7.17
N THR A 99 -4.92 -3.52 -6.98
CA THR A 99 -4.74 -4.52 -5.92
C THR A 99 -3.47 -4.22 -5.15
N LEU A 100 -3.56 -4.28 -3.82
CA LEU A 100 -2.40 -4.25 -2.93
C LEU A 100 -2.24 -5.62 -2.28
N GLU A 101 -1.04 -6.16 -2.27
CA GLU A 101 -0.74 -7.46 -1.67
C GLU A 101 0.67 -7.45 -1.06
N SER A 102 0.86 -8.11 0.09
CA SER A 102 2.17 -8.22 0.70
C SER A 102 2.92 -9.46 0.21
N PHE A 103 4.24 -9.34 0.11
CA PHE A 103 5.12 -10.40 -0.38
C PHE A 103 6.34 -10.55 0.52
N ASN A 104 6.84 -11.78 0.59
CA ASN A 104 8.14 -12.11 1.17
C ASN A 104 9.07 -12.59 0.05
N GLY A 105 9.89 -11.67 -0.45
CA GLY A 105 10.62 -11.86 -1.70
C GLY A 105 9.64 -12.02 -2.88
N THR A 106 9.61 -13.19 -3.49
CA THR A 106 8.72 -13.49 -4.63
C THR A 106 7.46 -14.25 -4.24
N VAL A 107 7.29 -14.56 -2.94
CA VAL A 107 6.16 -15.34 -2.43
C VAL A 107 5.06 -14.41 -1.96
N ALA A 108 3.87 -14.55 -2.53
CA ALA A 108 2.68 -13.81 -2.12
C ALA A 108 2.14 -14.32 -0.77
N ASN A 109 1.69 -13.42 0.08
CA ASN A 109 1.07 -13.78 1.36
C ASN A 109 -0.42 -14.12 1.25
N GLY A 110 -1.03 -13.92 0.06
CA GLY A 110 -2.44 -14.24 -0.18
C GLY A 110 -3.41 -13.31 0.57
N ASP A 111 -2.93 -12.12 0.95
CA ASP A 111 -3.68 -11.07 1.64
C ASP A 111 -4.08 -9.92 0.70
N GLY A 112 -4.04 -10.18 -0.62
CA GLY A 112 -4.36 -9.20 -1.64
C GLY A 112 -5.75 -8.59 -1.49
N ILE A 113 -5.81 -7.25 -1.43
CA ILE A 113 -7.06 -6.49 -1.38
C ILE A 113 -7.26 -5.69 -2.66
N SER A 114 -8.48 -5.72 -3.20
CA SER A 114 -8.89 -4.76 -4.22
C SER A 114 -9.31 -3.45 -3.56
N LEU A 115 -8.97 -2.31 -4.18
CA LEU A 115 -9.29 -0.99 -3.65
C LEU A 115 -10.67 -0.48 -4.05
N SER A 116 -11.59 -1.37 -4.43
CA SER A 116 -12.97 -1.04 -4.80
C SER A 116 -13.82 -0.47 -3.68
N GLU A 117 -13.43 -0.65 -2.41
CA GLU A 117 -14.20 -0.22 -1.24
C GLU A 117 -13.66 1.07 -0.61
N PRO A 118 -14.52 2.08 -0.32
CA PRO A 118 -14.10 3.36 0.25
C PRO A 118 -13.39 3.27 1.61
N ILE A 119 -13.55 2.17 2.35
CA ILE A 119 -12.93 2.00 3.68
C ILE A 119 -11.41 1.80 3.61
N ASN A 120 -10.92 1.31 2.47
CA ASN A 120 -9.51 1.01 2.27
C ASN A 120 -8.72 2.21 1.77
N ILE A 121 -9.38 3.33 1.46
CA ILE A 121 -8.78 4.51 0.85
C ILE A 121 -9.22 5.80 1.54
N LYS A 122 -8.29 6.74 1.71
CA LYS A 122 -8.57 8.06 2.31
C LYS A 122 -7.97 9.16 1.46
N LEU A 123 -8.75 10.18 1.12
CA LEU A 123 -8.25 11.37 0.42
C LEU A 123 -7.18 12.07 1.27
N VAL A 124 -6.03 12.40 0.67
CA VAL A 124 -4.98 13.18 1.31
C VAL A 124 -5.50 14.62 1.48
N PRO A 125 -5.51 15.17 2.71
CA PRO A 125 -6.00 16.52 2.96
C PRO A 125 -5.31 17.56 2.08
N GLY A 126 -6.07 18.46 1.46
CA GLY A 126 -5.53 19.51 0.59
C GLY A 126 -5.32 19.09 -0.87
N THR A 127 -5.56 17.82 -1.21
CA THR A 127 -5.52 17.32 -2.60
C THR A 127 -6.93 16.97 -3.10
N THR A 128 -7.06 16.76 -4.42
CA THR A 128 -8.31 16.29 -5.04
C THR A 128 -8.21 14.90 -5.65
N ASP A 129 -6.99 14.36 -5.71
CA ASP A 129 -6.62 13.20 -6.52
C ASP A 129 -5.61 12.26 -5.84
N ARG A 130 -5.13 12.58 -4.64
CA ARG A 130 -4.21 11.70 -3.88
C ARG A 130 -4.93 10.96 -2.76
N TYR A 131 -4.67 9.67 -2.63
CA TYR A 131 -5.35 8.78 -1.70
C TYR A 131 -4.36 7.88 -0.99
N ILE A 132 -4.56 7.69 0.32
CA ILE A 132 -3.83 6.70 1.10
C ILE A 132 -4.65 5.42 1.10
N ALA A 133 -4.13 4.37 0.47
CA ALA A 133 -4.65 3.03 0.58
C ALA A 133 -3.98 2.27 1.72
N SER A 134 -4.73 1.51 2.50
CA SER A 134 -4.22 0.78 3.66
C SER A 134 -4.70 -0.66 3.71
N PHE A 135 -3.82 -1.58 4.10
CA PHE A 135 -4.19 -2.97 4.40
C PHE A 135 -3.32 -3.57 5.49
N ILE A 136 -3.79 -4.65 6.12
CA ILE A 136 -3.08 -5.40 7.15
C ILE A 136 -2.41 -6.59 6.48
N ALA A 137 -1.10 -6.76 6.68
CA ALA A 137 -0.37 -7.90 6.16
C ALA A 137 -0.74 -9.18 6.91
N GLY A 138 -1.01 -10.25 6.19
CA GLY A 138 -1.42 -11.55 6.75
C GLY A 138 -0.26 -12.46 7.19
N ALA A 139 0.98 -12.09 6.86
CA ALA A 139 2.21 -12.79 7.22
C ALA A 139 3.40 -11.83 7.15
N ASP A 140 4.59 -12.30 7.53
CA ASP A 140 5.83 -11.52 7.42
C ASP A 140 6.12 -11.19 5.96
N PHE A 141 6.61 -9.98 5.69
CA PHE A 141 6.79 -9.44 4.35
C PHE A 141 8.00 -8.51 4.27
N ASP A 142 8.58 -8.37 3.08
CA ASP A 142 9.65 -7.40 2.79
C ASP A 142 9.20 -6.30 1.81
N ARG A 143 8.06 -6.49 1.15
CA ARG A 143 7.57 -5.59 0.12
C ARG A 143 6.05 -5.60 0.02
N VAL A 144 5.54 -4.54 -0.60
CA VAL A 144 4.15 -4.46 -1.06
C VAL A 144 4.13 -4.39 -2.58
N ARG A 145 3.27 -5.20 -3.20
CA ARG A 145 2.98 -5.11 -4.63
C ARG A 145 1.77 -4.23 -4.86
N VAL A 146 1.94 -3.20 -5.67
CA VAL A 146 0.84 -2.42 -6.24
C VAL A 146 0.59 -2.93 -7.65
N LYS A 147 -0.49 -3.68 -7.86
CA LYS A 147 -0.86 -4.24 -9.16
C LYS A 147 -2.03 -3.48 -9.75
N PHE A 148 -1.91 -3.09 -11.01
CA PHE A 148 -2.98 -2.44 -11.77
C PHE A 148 -3.33 -3.23 -13.02
N ALA A 149 -4.62 -3.57 -13.16
CA ALA A 149 -5.22 -4.14 -14.35
C ALA A 149 -6.34 -3.23 -14.86
N ALA A 150 -6.23 -2.79 -16.12
CA ALA A 150 -7.20 -1.87 -16.70
C ALA A 150 -8.54 -2.58 -16.98
N ILE A 151 -9.58 -2.18 -16.26
CA ILE A 151 -10.95 -2.74 -16.38
C ILE A 151 -11.94 -1.84 -17.14
N ALA A 152 -11.58 -0.58 -17.41
CA ALA A 152 -12.39 0.39 -18.15
C ALA A 152 -11.80 0.65 -19.54
N SER A 153 -12.61 1.02 -20.54
CA SER A 153 -12.26 1.13 -21.97
C SER A 153 -11.25 2.21 -22.39
N ALA A 154 -10.61 2.90 -21.45
CA ALA A 154 -9.62 3.93 -21.71
C ALA A 154 -8.23 3.53 -21.19
N LEU A 155 -7.18 4.06 -21.81
CA LEU A 155 -5.83 4.04 -21.22
C LEU A 155 -5.91 4.78 -19.89
N THR A 156 -5.55 4.09 -18.82
CA THR A 156 -5.68 4.58 -17.45
C THR A 156 -4.33 4.51 -16.78
N ASN A 157 -4.01 5.56 -16.03
CA ASN A 157 -2.76 5.69 -15.34
C ASN A 157 -3.03 5.82 -13.84
N ILE A 158 -2.37 4.97 -13.06
CA ILE A 158 -2.33 5.09 -11.60
C ILE A 158 -0.95 5.61 -11.21
N ARG A 159 -0.91 6.65 -10.39
CA ARG A 159 0.33 7.20 -9.87
C ARG A 159 0.62 6.61 -8.49
N ILE A 160 1.88 6.27 -8.23
CA ILE A 160 2.36 5.81 -6.93
C ILE A 160 3.35 6.86 -6.42
N HIS A 161 3.01 7.50 -5.31
CA HIS A 161 3.88 8.48 -4.65
C HIS A 161 4.79 7.83 -3.59
N GLY A 162 4.40 6.65 -3.09
CA GLY A 162 5.26 5.83 -2.25
C GLY A 162 4.49 4.92 -1.31
N ALA A 163 5.22 4.19 -0.46
CA ALA A 163 4.64 3.32 0.56
C ALA A 163 5.41 3.40 1.87
N ARG A 164 4.70 3.12 2.97
CA ARG A 164 5.30 2.95 4.29
C ARG A 164 4.74 1.76 5.04
N LEU A 165 5.60 1.20 5.88
CA LEU A 165 5.25 0.26 6.94
C LEU A 165 4.77 1.03 8.18
N ARG A 166 3.68 0.55 8.80
CA ARG A 166 3.24 0.97 10.12
C ARG A 166 3.05 -0.25 11.00
N TYR A 167 3.67 -0.25 12.18
CA TYR A 167 3.50 -1.36 13.11
C TYR A 167 2.04 -1.54 13.51
N GLY A 168 1.59 -2.79 13.45
CA GLY A 168 0.30 -3.20 13.97
C GLY A 168 0.21 -2.91 15.46
N MET A 169 -1.01 -2.73 15.95
CA MET A 169 -1.22 -2.70 17.40
C MET A 169 -0.84 -4.08 17.94
N PRO A 170 0.03 -4.21 18.95
CA PRO A 170 0.27 -5.52 19.54
C PRO A 170 -1.05 -6.03 20.12
N GLU A 171 -1.54 -7.16 19.62
CA GLU A 171 -2.59 -7.89 20.30
C GLU A 171 -2.01 -8.33 21.65
N VAL A 172 -2.45 -7.69 22.73
CA VAL A 172 -2.15 -8.17 24.09
C VAL A 172 -2.97 -9.43 24.31
N SER A 173 -2.49 -10.57 23.82
CA SER A 173 -3.00 -11.89 24.19
C SER A 173 -2.43 -12.28 25.54
N GLY A 174 -2.94 -11.61 26.57
CA GLY A 174 -2.70 -11.97 27.96
C GLY A 174 -4.02 -11.83 28.70
N ASN A 175 -4.42 -12.87 29.43
CA ASN A 175 -5.49 -12.72 30.41
C ASN A 175 -5.14 -11.52 31.29
N LEU A 176 -5.97 -10.49 31.28
CA LEU A 176 -5.93 -9.46 32.30
C LEU A 176 -6.27 -10.16 33.61
N VAL A 177 -5.25 -10.57 34.37
CA VAL A 177 -5.44 -10.87 35.78
C VAL A 177 -5.70 -9.53 36.43
N GLU A 178 -6.97 -9.21 36.65
CA GLU A 178 -7.33 -8.01 37.39
C GLU A 178 -6.68 -8.07 38.78
N PRO A 179 -5.93 -7.04 39.20
CA PRO A 179 -5.39 -6.97 40.55
C PRO A 179 -6.55 -6.70 41.52
N GLY A 180 -7.21 -7.75 42.01
CA GLY A 180 -8.32 -7.56 42.96
C GLY A 180 -9.06 -8.81 43.44
N THR A 181 -8.94 -9.97 42.80
CA THR A 181 -9.62 -11.18 43.32
C THR A 181 -8.82 -11.78 44.47
N ALA A 182 -9.13 -11.35 45.70
CA ALA A 182 -8.68 -12.04 46.90
C ALA A 182 -9.18 -13.50 46.88
N ALA A 183 -8.25 -14.45 46.79
CA ALA A 183 -8.54 -15.85 47.01
C ALA A 183 -8.92 -16.05 48.49
N ASN A 184 -10.16 -16.45 48.77
CA ASN A 184 -10.52 -17.00 50.08
C ASN A 184 -9.86 -18.38 50.20
N LEU A 185 -8.92 -18.52 51.12
CA LEU A 185 -8.39 -19.81 51.55
C LEU A 185 -9.36 -20.40 52.59
N GLN A 186 -9.96 -21.55 52.28
CA GLN A 186 -10.57 -22.43 53.28
C GLN A 186 -9.50 -23.36 53.88
#